data_AF-A0A533VLJ0-F1
#
_entry.id   AF-A0A533VLJ0-F1
#
_cell.length_a   1.000
_cell.length_b   1.000
_cell.length_c   1.000
_cell.angle_alpha   90.00
_cell.angle_beta   90.00
_cell.angle_gamma   90.00
#
_symmetry.space_group_name_H-M   'P 1'
#
loop_
_entity.id
_entity.type
_entity.pdbx_description
1 polymer ?
#
loop_
_entity_poly.entity_id
_entity_poly.type
_entity_poly.pdbx_seq_one_letter_code
_entity_poly.pdbx_strand_id
1 'polypeptide(L)'
;MEEFSEQHGDALISIIEMVLMRRGNTKYNLLVAKLSSRYDCTVRDCYGHPEYLRTILKEVYKEDYNSIIGEIKLQLDELVKEKDIVDFFKIMAS
;
A
#
# COMPACT_ATOMS: atom_id res chain seq x y z
N MET A 1 -13.75 -17.04 -8.46
CA MET A 1 -13.04 -15.90 -7.85
C MET A 1 -11.64 -16.40 -7.62
N GLU A 2 -10.67 -15.92 -8.38
CA GLU A 2 -9.27 -16.26 -8.09
C GLU A 2 -8.93 -15.57 -6.77
N GLU A 3 -8.90 -16.34 -5.69
CA GLU A 3 -8.22 -15.93 -4.46
C GLU A 3 -6.77 -15.64 -4.87
N PHE A 4 -6.38 -14.38 -4.80
CA PHE A 4 -4.98 -14.01 -4.90
C PHE A 4 -4.24 -14.85 -3.87
N SER A 5 -3.21 -15.59 -4.28
CA SER A 5 -2.37 -16.28 -3.32
C SER A 5 -1.86 -15.26 -2.33
N GLU A 6 -2.28 -15.33 -1.07
CA GLU A 6 -1.89 -14.40 0.00
C GLU A 6 -0.39 -14.49 0.36
N GLN A 7 0.37 -15.30 -0.36
CA GLN A 7 1.74 -15.69 -0.08
C GLN A 7 2.68 -14.50 0.15
N HIS A 8 2.49 -13.39 -0.57
CA HIS A 8 3.35 -12.21 -0.48
C HIS A 8 2.71 -11.00 0.22
N GLY A 9 1.46 -11.13 0.70
CA GLY A 9 0.69 -10.03 1.27
C GLY A 9 1.37 -9.41 2.50
N ASP A 10 1.79 -10.24 3.45
CA ASP A 10 2.46 -9.76 4.67
C ASP A 10 3.77 -9.04 4.38
N ALA A 11 4.54 -9.51 3.39
CA ALA A 11 5.78 -8.87 2.96
C ALA A 11 5.52 -7.50 2.31
N LEU A 12 4.55 -7.44 1.41
CA LEU A 12 4.14 -6.19 0.75
C LEU A 12 3.65 -5.16 1.77
N ILE A 13 2.75 -5.53 2.67
CA ILE A 13 2.22 -4.63 3.70
C ILE A 13 3.33 -4.13 4.61
N SER A 14 4.23 -5.02 5.06
CA SER A 14 5.36 -4.63 5.91
C SER A 14 6.27 -3.58 5.24
N ILE A 15 6.53 -3.73 3.94
CA ILE A 15 7.33 -2.77 3.17
C ILE A 15 6.59 -1.45 3.00
N ILE A 16 5.28 -1.48 2.71
CA ILE A 16 4.45 -0.28 2.62
C ILE A 16 4.52 0.50 3.93
N GLU A 17 4.26 -0.14 5.07
CA GLU A 17 4.29 0.52 6.38
C GLU A 17 5.66 1.10 6.69
N MET A 18 6.73 0.34 6.43
CA MET A 18 8.10 0.80 6.61
C MET A 18 8.41 2.07 5.80
N VAL A 19 8.06 2.10 4.51
CA VAL A 19 8.28 3.26 3.63
C VAL A 19 7.49 4.47 4.12
N LEU A 20 6.23 4.28 4.53
CA LEU A 20 5.39 5.38 5.01
C LEU A 20 5.87 5.95 6.35
N MET A 21 6.28 5.09 7.29
CA MET A 21 6.83 5.49 8.60
C MET A 21 8.14 6.26 8.45
N ARG A 22 9.02 5.86 7.52
CA ARG A 22 10.29 6.57 7.23
C ARG A 22 10.08 8.01 6.75
N ARG A 23 8.92 8.31 6.16
CA ARG A 23 8.53 9.65 5.71
C ARG A 23 7.91 10.51 6.81
N GLY A 24 7.79 9.96 8.02
CA GLY A 24 7.32 10.64 9.21
C GLY A 24 5.97 10.13 9.69
N ASN A 25 5.89 9.93 11.01
CA ASN A 25 4.73 9.31 11.66
C ASN A 25 3.46 10.17 11.58
N THR A 26 3.56 11.50 11.41
CA THR A 26 2.38 12.37 11.33
C THR A 26 1.48 12.02 10.14
N LYS A 27 2.06 11.90 8.93
CA LYS A 27 1.30 11.53 7.74
C LYS A 27 0.86 10.06 7.79
N TYR A 28 1.70 9.17 8.32
CA TYR A 28 1.35 7.76 8.46
C TYR A 28 0.15 7.57 9.41
N ASN A 29 0.17 8.21 10.58
CA ASN A 29 -0.94 8.16 11.54
C ASN A 29 -2.24 8.75 10.94
N LEU A 30 -2.12 9.82 10.13
CA LEU A 30 -3.27 10.37 9.41
C LEU A 30 -3.84 9.40 8.37
N LEU A 31 -2.98 8.67 7.65
CA LEU A 31 -3.40 7.62 6.72
C LEU A 31 -4.14 6.49 7.46
N VAL A 32 -3.59 6.01 8.58
CA VAL A 32 -4.22 4.97 9.41
C VAL A 32 -5.58 5.43 9.93
N ALA A 33 -5.67 6.65 10.48
CA ALA A 33 -6.93 7.21 10.97
C ALA A 33 -7.98 7.36 9.86
N LYS A 34 -7.56 7.75 8.65
CA LYS A 34 -8.45 7.86 7.48
C LYS A 34 -8.94 6.50 6.99
N LEU A 35 -8.08 5.49 6.93
CA LEU A 35 -8.47 4.12 6.56
C LEU A 35 -9.51 3.58 7.55
N SER A 36 -9.24 3.70 8.85
CA SER A 36 -10.18 3.26 9.90
C SER A 36 -11.50 4.03 9.83
N SER A 37 -11.48 5.36 9.75
CA SER A 37 -12.73 6.14 9.75
C SER A 37 -13.60 5.97 8.50
N ARG A 38 -13.00 5.71 7.33
CA ARG A 38 -13.73 5.67 6.05
C ARG A 38 -14.12 4.27 5.61
N TYR A 39 -13.28 3.28 5.92
CA TYR A 39 -13.44 1.91 5.41
C TYR A 39 -13.48 0.87 6.53
N ASP A 40 -13.32 1.27 7.80
CA ASP A 40 -13.19 0.37 8.94
C ASP A 40 -12.07 -0.67 8.75
N CYS A 41 -10.98 -0.24 8.09
CA CYS A 41 -9.86 -1.10 7.68
C CYS A 41 -8.54 -0.61 8.26
N THR A 42 -7.61 -1.54 8.43
CA THR A 42 -6.19 -1.30 8.72
C THR A 42 -5.36 -1.27 7.43
N VAL A 43 -4.08 -0.91 7.54
CA VAL A 43 -3.15 -0.99 6.39
C VAL A 43 -3.02 -2.44 5.91
N ARG A 44 -3.07 -3.43 6.81
CA ARG A 44 -3.01 -4.85 6.44
C ARG A 44 -4.17 -5.29 5.56
N ASP A 45 -5.38 -4.85 5.91
CA ASP A 45 -6.60 -5.18 5.14
C ASP A 45 -6.56 -4.62 3.71
N CYS A 46 -5.72 -3.60 3.47
CA CYS A 46 -5.55 -3.03 2.14
C CYS A 46 -4.86 -3.97 1.15
N TYR A 47 -4.29 -5.10 1.58
CA TYR A 47 -3.83 -6.12 0.64
C TYR A 47 -5.00 -6.67 -0.20
N GLY A 48 -6.15 -6.93 0.45
CA GLY A 48 -7.38 -7.32 -0.24
C GLY A 48 -8.14 -6.15 -0.87
N HIS A 49 -7.83 -4.91 -0.45
CA HIS A 49 -8.49 -3.68 -0.89
C HIS A 49 -7.49 -2.57 -1.29
N PRO A 50 -6.64 -2.79 -2.31
CA PRO A 50 -5.63 -1.81 -2.74
C PRO A 50 -6.22 -0.45 -3.15
N GLU A 51 -7.46 -0.42 -3.63
CA GLU A 51 -8.19 0.79 -3.99
C GLU A 51 -8.44 1.74 -2.79
N TYR A 52 -8.62 1.18 -1.59
CA TYR A 52 -8.78 1.97 -0.36
C TYR A 52 -7.45 2.64 -0.01
N LEU A 53 -6.36 1.87 -0.02
CA LEU A 53 -5.03 2.41 0.22
C LEU A 53 -4.66 3.46 -0.82
N ARG A 54 -4.87 3.20 -2.11
CA ARG A 54 -4.62 4.17 -3.19
C ARG A 54 -5.32 5.50 -2.92
N THR A 55 -6.60 5.44 -2.56
CA THR A 55 -7.42 6.64 -2.33
C THR A 55 -6.84 7.47 -1.19
N ILE A 56 -6.58 6.83 -0.04
CA ILE A 56 -6.04 7.54 1.12
C ILE A 56 -4.60 8.01 0.89
N LEU A 57 -3.78 7.21 0.21
CA LEU A 57 -2.39 7.56 -0.08
C LEU A 57 -2.31 8.77 -1.02
N LYS A 58 -3.17 8.86 -2.04
CA LYS A 58 -3.27 10.06 -2.91
C LYS A 58 -3.78 11.29 -2.17
N GLU A 59 -4.61 11.13 -1.13
CA GLU A 59 -5.06 12.24 -0.30
C GLU A 59 -3.97 12.75 0.64
N VAL A 60 -3.32 11.85 1.37
CA VAL A 60 -2.38 12.18 2.45
C VAL A 60 -0.99 12.52 1.92
N TYR A 61 -0.58 11.85 0.85
CA TYR A 61 0.76 11.96 0.26
C TYR A 61 0.68 12.43 -1.21
N LYS A 62 -0.25 13.33 -1.53
CA LYS A 62 -0.54 13.76 -2.91
C LYS A 62 0.70 14.05 -3.76
N GLU A 63 1.62 14.85 -3.23
CA GLU A 63 2.86 15.24 -3.94
C GLU A 63 3.92 14.13 -3.96
N ASP A 64 3.89 13.27 -2.94
CA ASP A 64 4.86 12.19 -2.73
C ASP A 64 4.40 10.85 -3.33
N TYR A 65 3.18 10.76 -3.86
CA TYR A 65 2.52 9.50 -4.21
C TYR A 65 3.39 8.63 -5.13
N ASN A 66 3.82 9.20 -6.26
CA ASN A 66 4.65 8.47 -7.23
C ASN A 66 6.03 8.09 -6.65
N SER A 67 6.60 8.95 -5.79
CA SER A 67 7.87 8.67 -5.11
C SER A 67 7.73 7.50 -4.13
N ILE A 68 6.64 7.46 -3.37
CA ILE A 68 6.33 6.37 -2.44
C ILE A 68 6.13 5.06 -3.19
N ILE A 69 5.31 5.05 -4.25
CA ILE A 69 5.11 3.84 -5.06
C ILE A 69 6.42 3.35 -5.67
N GLY A 70 7.27 4.27 -6.15
CA GLY A 70 8.60 3.92 -6.66
C GLY A 70 9.48 3.29 -5.57
N GLU A 71 9.51 3.87 -4.38
CA GLU A 71 10.29 3.36 -3.26
C GLU A 71 9.81 1.98 -2.79
N ILE A 72 8.51 1.76 -2.67
CA ILE A 72 7.95 0.45 -2.29
C ILE A 72 8.36 -0.61 -3.31
N LYS A 73 8.25 -0.32 -4.62
CA LYS A 73 8.67 -1.24 -5.69
C LYS A 73 10.18 -1.55 -5.64
N LEU A 74 11.00 -0.54 -5.33
CA LEU A 74 12.45 -0.74 -5.16
C LEU A 74 12.77 -1.64 -3.95
N GLN A 75 12.06 -1.50 -2.84
CA GLN A 75 12.27 -2.32 -1.64
C GLN A 75 11.78 -3.77 -1.81
N LEU A 76 10.80 -4.01 -2.67
CA LEU A 76 10.31 -5.37 -2.99
C LEU A 76 11.29 -6.15 -3.87
N ASP A 77 12.16 -5.47 -4.62
CA ASP A 77 13.13 -6.09 -5.53
C ASP A 77 12.47 -7.13 -6.46
N GLU A 78 12.87 -8.40 -6.42
CA GLU A 78 12.30 -9.46 -7.26
C GLU A 78 10.83 -9.76 -6.95
N LEU A 79 10.34 -9.51 -5.74
CA LEU A 79 8.93 -9.75 -5.36
C LEU A 79 7.96 -8.89 -6.18
N VAL A 80 8.40 -7.75 -6.73
CA VAL A 80 7.55 -6.89 -7.55
C VAL A 80 7.08 -7.57 -8.84
N LYS A 81 7.73 -8.68 -9.24
CA LYS A 81 7.42 -9.47 -10.43
C LYS A 81 6.38 -10.56 -10.16
N GLU A 82 6.11 -10.87 -8.89
CA GLU A 82 5.11 -11.87 -8.51
C GLU A 82 3.71 -11.42 -8.91
N LYS A 83 2.90 -12.36 -9.39
CA LYS A 83 1.63 -12.05 -10.06
C LYS A 83 0.67 -11.27 -9.17
N ASP A 84 0.51 -11.69 -7.92
CA ASP A 84 -0.31 -11.04 -6.89
C ASP A 84 0.16 -9.61 -6.61
N ILE A 85 1.46 -9.39 -6.50
CA ILE A 85 2.06 -8.06 -6.30
C ILE A 85 1.89 -7.17 -7.53
N VAL A 86 2.08 -7.71 -8.73
CA VAL A 86 1.84 -7.00 -10.00
C VAL A 86 0.38 -6.54 -10.08
N ASP A 87 -0.56 -7.42 -9.75
CA ASP A 87 -1.99 -7.13 -9.79
C ASP A 87 -2.38 -6.06 -8.74
N PHE A 88 -1.79 -6.11 -7.54
CA PHE A 88 -1.90 -5.05 -6.54
C PHE A 88 -1.44 -3.68 -7.10
N PHE A 89 -0.26 -3.62 -7.72
CA PHE A 89 0.27 -2.35 -8.25
C PHE A 89 -0.47 -1.82 -9.48
N LYS A 90 -1.14 -2.66 -10.27
CA LYS A 90 -2.04 -2.19 -11.34
C LYS A 90 -3.17 -1.34 -10.77
N ILE A 91 -3.75 -1.78 -9.66
CA ILE A 91 -4.81 -1.03 -8.98
C ILE A 91 -4.26 0.28 -8.42
N MET A 92 -3.08 0.24 -7.77
CA MET A 92 -2.41 1.44 -7.26
C MET A 92 -2.04 2.45 -8.36
N ALA A 93 -1.75 2.01 -9.59
CA ALA A 93 -1.40 2.90 -10.69
C ALA A 93 -2.60 3.63 -11.32
N SER A 94 -3.83 3.17 -11.08
CA SER A 94 -5.05 3.72 -11.70
C SER A 94 -5.50 5.05 -11.10
#